data_AF-A0A7K1ETR5-F1
#
_entry.id   AF-A0A7K1ETR5-F1
#
_cell.length_a   1.000
_cell.length_b   1.000
_cell.length_c   1.000
_cell.angle_alpha   90.00
_cell.angle_beta   90.00
_cell.angle_gamma   90.00
#
_symmetry.space_group_name_H-M   'P 1'
#
loop_
_entity.id
_entity.type
_entity.pdbx_description
1 polymer ?
#
loop_
_entity_poly.entity_id
_entity_poly.type
_entity_poly.pdbx_seq_one_letter_code
_entity_poly.pdbx_strand_id
1 'polypeptide(L)'
;EKEITEIISGRPFIDLADFVYRARISQPIVENLILLGALDELHPHINRRDLLLHYAELDRWSGPSSDQMSLALLSGSSAGALTSSGLPALTESEKVRNEVALLGLDVSHHLIDFYHDLLRELGVVRAADLLTLRSRTPLLVAGVKVALQSPPIRSGRRVIFITLDDGTGCSDATFFEKTQIHSGRTLYRSQLLLVHGTVRRTGARGVSILGDCAWDLSELHARWRESGDISVLRSEMDTLINISNESNKGNKGGESASA
;
A
#
# COMPACT_ATOMS: atom_id res chain seq x y z
N GLU A 1 23.73 11.05 -1.05
CA GLU A 1 24.83 10.83 -0.07
C GLU A 1 25.26 12.12 0.62
N LYS A 2 25.65 13.18 -0.11
CA LYS A 2 26.09 14.46 0.52
C LYS A 2 25.08 15.02 1.54
N GLU A 3 23.82 15.17 1.16
CA GLU A 3 22.77 15.71 2.04
C GLU A 3 22.53 14.85 3.29
N ILE A 4 22.73 13.54 3.21
CA ILE A 4 22.64 12.64 4.37
C ILE A 4 23.76 12.96 5.37
N THR A 5 24.98 13.16 4.87
CA THR A 5 26.14 13.52 5.72
C THR A 5 25.91 14.86 6.40
N GLU A 6 25.40 15.87 5.70
CA GLU A 6 25.08 17.19 6.28
C GLU A 6 23.99 17.09 7.37
N ILE A 7 22.94 16.28 7.14
CA ILE A 7 21.91 16.03 8.15
C ILE A 7 22.53 15.37 9.38
N ILE A 8 23.43 14.39 9.22
CA ILE A 8 24.03 13.66 10.35
C ILE A 8 25.00 14.55 11.13
N SER A 9 25.87 15.30 10.45
CA SER A 9 26.85 16.20 11.08
C SER A 9 26.18 17.40 11.76
N GLY A 10 25.00 17.82 11.29
CA GLY A 10 24.22 18.92 11.84
C GLY A 10 23.47 18.62 13.14
N ARG A 11 23.41 17.35 13.59
CA ARG A 11 22.65 16.97 14.80
C ARG A 11 23.30 17.47 16.10
N PRO A 12 22.51 17.71 17.17
CA PRO A 12 21.04 17.75 17.18
C PRO A 12 20.51 19.06 16.58
N PHE A 13 19.30 19.01 16.04
CA PHE A 13 18.56 20.18 15.55
C PHE A 13 17.56 20.65 16.59
N ILE A 14 17.33 21.96 16.66
CA ILE A 14 16.41 22.57 17.64
C ILE A 14 14.99 22.65 17.07
N ASP A 15 14.85 23.10 15.83
CA ASP A 15 13.57 23.32 15.16
C ASP A 15 13.72 23.20 13.62
N LEU A 16 12.65 23.52 12.89
CA LEU A 16 12.63 23.46 11.42
C LEU A 16 13.58 24.49 10.79
N ALA A 17 13.69 25.69 11.37
CA ALA A 17 14.53 26.75 10.82
C ALA A 17 16.02 26.44 11.01
N ASP A 18 16.40 25.94 12.19
CA ASP A 18 17.73 25.43 12.49
C ASP A 18 18.11 24.26 11.57
N PHE A 19 17.17 23.32 11.36
CA PHE A 19 17.36 22.21 10.43
C PHE A 19 17.64 22.69 9.00
N VAL A 20 16.79 23.57 8.44
CA VAL A 20 16.96 24.08 7.07
C VAL A 20 18.27 24.86 6.92
N TYR A 21 18.59 25.72 7.90
CA TYR A 21 19.79 26.55 7.86
C TYR A 21 21.09 25.74 7.94
N ARG A 22 21.15 24.76 8.85
CA ARG A 22 22.37 23.96 9.09
C ARG A 22 22.51 22.78 8.13
N ALA A 23 21.43 22.06 7.83
CA ALA A 23 21.51 20.86 6.99
C ALA A 23 21.70 21.20 5.50
N ARG A 24 21.26 22.38 5.05
CA ARG A 24 21.47 22.89 3.67
C ARG A 24 21.11 21.88 2.58
N ILE A 25 20.02 21.15 2.81
CA ILE A 25 19.50 20.14 1.89
C ILE A 25 18.52 20.77 0.90
N SER A 26 18.30 20.09 -0.22
CA SER A 26 17.37 20.55 -1.25
C SER A 26 15.91 20.58 -0.78
N GLN A 27 15.15 21.51 -1.35
CA GLN A 27 13.74 21.71 -1.03
C GLN A 27 12.88 20.41 -1.09
N PRO A 28 12.96 19.58 -2.15
CA PRO A 28 12.17 18.36 -2.20
C PRO A 28 12.46 17.40 -1.04
N ILE A 29 13.69 17.40 -0.50
CA ILE A 29 14.04 16.53 0.62
C ILE A 29 13.47 17.06 1.92
N VAL A 30 13.49 18.39 2.15
CA VAL A 30 12.85 18.98 3.34
C VAL A 30 11.36 18.65 3.34
N GLU A 31 10.67 18.87 2.23
CA GLU A 31 9.23 18.58 2.09
C GLU A 31 8.93 17.10 2.32
N ASN A 32 9.72 16.19 1.72
CA ASN A 32 9.57 14.76 1.93
C ASN A 32 9.79 14.36 3.40
N LEU A 33 10.79 14.92 4.06
CA LEU A 33 11.04 14.67 5.49
C LEU A 33 9.89 15.16 6.37
N ILE A 34 9.29 16.32 6.06
CA ILE A 34 8.08 16.79 6.74
C ILE A 34 6.91 15.83 6.50
N LEU A 35 6.64 15.46 5.24
CA LEU A 35 5.53 14.58 4.88
C LEU A 35 5.64 13.19 5.53
N LEU A 36 6.86 12.68 5.68
CA LEU A 36 7.17 11.42 6.35
C LEU A 36 7.20 11.52 7.89
N GLY A 37 7.14 12.73 8.44
CA GLY A 37 7.12 12.97 9.88
C GLY A 37 8.48 12.93 10.57
N ALA A 38 9.57 13.04 9.81
CA ALA A 38 10.92 13.03 10.36
C ALA A 38 11.21 14.23 11.31
N LEU A 39 10.35 15.25 11.27
CA LEU A 39 10.44 16.46 12.09
C LEU A 39 9.31 16.58 13.12
N ASP A 40 8.45 15.56 13.26
CA ASP A 40 7.29 15.61 14.16
C ASP A 40 7.73 15.78 15.64
N GLU A 41 8.84 15.15 16.05
CA GLU A 41 9.36 15.26 17.42
C GLU A 41 9.87 16.66 17.77
N LEU A 42 10.36 17.41 16.77
CA LEU A 42 10.77 18.81 16.97
C LEU A 42 9.57 19.73 17.15
N HIS A 43 8.38 19.31 16.69
CA HIS A 43 7.17 20.13 16.68
C HIS A 43 5.92 19.38 17.17
N PRO A 44 5.85 18.94 18.45
CA PRO A 44 4.78 18.07 18.95
C PRO A 44 3.36 18.65 18.86
N HIS A 45 3.24 19.96 18.71
CA HIS A 45 1.96 20.69 18.67
C HIS A 45 1.59 21.22 17.29
N ILE A 46 2.39 20.93 16.26
CA ILE A 46 2.20 21.45 14.91
C ILE A 46 2.02 20.27 13.96
N ASN A 47 0.99 20.34 13.12
CA ASN A 47 0.76 19.28 12.15
C ASN A 47 1.67 19.44 10.91
N ARG A 48 1.86 18.36 10.15
CA ARG A 48 2.71 18.35 8.96
C ARG A 48 2.28 19.36 7.88
N ARG A 49 0.99 19.69 7.76
CA ARG A 49 0.52 20.73 6.81
C ARG A 49 0.96 22.12 7.24
N ASP A 50 0.86 22.42 8.54
CA ASP A 50 1.39 23.65 9.13
C ASP A 50 2.92 23.73 8.93
N LEU A 51 3.66 22.64 9.16
CA LEU A 51 5.12 22.61 8.91
C LEU A 51 5.49 22.90 7.45
N LEU A 52 4.73 22.38 6.49
CA LEU A 52 4.95 22.69 5.07
C LEU A 52 4.68 24.16 4.75
N LEU A 53 3.63 24.76 5.32
CA LEU A 53 3.36 26.19 5.17
C LEU A 53 4.51 27.04 5.73
N HIS A 54 4.93 26.73 6.95
CA HIS A 54 6.04 27.42 7.60
C HIS A 54 7.34 27.28 6.81
N TYR A 55 7.62 26.08 6.28
CA TYR A 55 8.77 25.88 5.41
C TYR A 55 8.70 26.74 4.14
N ALA A 56 7.54 26.85 3.49
CA ALA A 56 7.37 27.71 2.32
C ALA A 56 7.60 29.19 2.62
N GLU A 57 7.29 29.65 3.85
CA GLU A 57 7.61 31.00 4.29
C GLU A 57 9.11 31.21 4.52
N LEU A 58 9.79 30.23 5.13
CA LEU A 58 11.25 30.25 5.34
C LEU A 58 12.01 30.26 4.02
N ASP A 59 11.60 29.44 3.06
CA ASP A 59 12.22 29.37 1.73
C ASP A 59 12.11 30.71 0.98
N ARG A 60 10.93 31.34 1.05
CA ARG A 60 10.70 32.68 0.49
C ARG A 60 11.62 33.75 1.09
N TRP A 61 11.95 33.65 2.38
CA TRP A 61 12.83 34.59 3.07
C TRP A 61 14.32 34.26 2.95
N SER A 62 14.66 33.08 2.40
CA SER A 62 16.03 32.61 2.18
C SER A 62 16.62 33.03 0.82
N GLY A 63 15.92 33.89 0.06
CA GLY A 63 16.40 34.47 -1.20
C GLY A 63 17.66 35.35 -1.05
N PRO A 64 18.23 35.87 -2.16
CA PRO A 64 19.58 36.46 -2.25
C PRO A 64 19.84 37.72 -1.39
N SER A 65 18.86 38.17 -0.61
CA SER A 65 18.98 39.20 0.43
C SER A 65 19.13 38.51 1.82
N SER A 66 20.15 37.68 1.96
CA SER A 66 20.38 36.73 3.08
C SER A 66 20.70 37.35 4.45
N ASP A 67 20.81 38.68 4.56
CA ASP A 67 21.17 39.34 5.82
C ASP A 67 20.00 39.34 6.82
N GLN A 68 18.75 39.24 6.37
CA GLN A 68 17.58 39.27 7.26
C GLN A 68 17.32 37.92 7.97
N MET A 69 17.49 36.78 7.28
CA MET A 69 17.38 35.45 7.89
C MET A 69 18.49 35.24 8.93
N SER A 70 19.71 35.66 8.59
CA SER A 70 20.86 35.63 9.48
C SER A 70 20.61 36.45 10.74
N LEU A 71 20.07 37.67 10.60
CA LEU A 71 19.76 38.54 11.74
C LEU A 71 18.59 38.02 12.61
N ALA A 72 17.56 37.43 12.00
CA ALA A 72 16.44 36.83 12.73
C ALA A 72 16.90 35.62 13.57
N LEU A 73 17.67 34.71 12.97
CA LEU A 73 18.26 33.55 13.66
C LEU A 73 19.28 33.97 14.74
N LEU A 74 20.14 34.96 14.45
CA LEU A 74 21.16 35.47 15.40
C LEU A 74 20.55 36.24 16.58
N SER A 75 19.37 36.83 16.41
CA SER A 75 18.69 37.58 17.48
C SER A 75 17.97 36.68 18.49
N GLY A 76 17.97 35.36 18.30
CA GLY A 76 17.19 34.42 19.14
C GLY A 76 15.67 34.62 19.03
N SER A 77 15.24 35.54 18.17
CA SER A 77 13.87 35.64 17.69
C SER A 77 13.68 34.45 16.78
N SER A 78 13.20 33.33 17.32
CA SER A 78 12.60 32.27 16.51
C SER A 78 11.82 32.96 15.40
N ALA A 79 12.21 32.78 14.14
CA ALA A 79 11.37 33.20 13.02
C ALA A 79 9.96 32.72 13.39
N GLY A 80 9.04 33.67 13.60
CA GLY A 80 7.94 33.62 14.58
C GLY A 80 7.53 32.22 15.09
N ALA A 81 7.46 32.04 16.41
CA ALA A 81 7.01 30.80 17.05
C ALA A 81 5.93 30.11 16.21
N LEU A 82 6.21 28.88 15.74
CA LEU A 82 5.35 28.16 14.82
C LEU A 82 3.94 28.09 15.41
N THR A 83 3.00 28.83 14.84
CA THR A 83 1.60 28.81 15.25
C THR A 83 0.84 27.86 14.35
N SER A 84 -0.10 27.10 14.92
CA SER A 84 -1.01 26.32 14.10
C SER A 84 -1.90 27.26 13.27
N SER A 85 -2.07 26.95 11.99
CA SER A 85 -2.94 27.72 11.10
C SER A 85 -4.42 27.34 11.23
N GLY A 86 -4.74 26.31 12.02
CA GLY A 86 -6.07 25.71 12.10
C GLY A 86 -6.36 24.70 10.99
N LEU A 87 -5.38 24.42 10.11
CA LEU A 87 -5.51 23.34 9.13
C LEU A 87 -5.66 21.97 9.83
N PRO A 88 -6.49 21.07 9.29
CA PRO A 88 -6.58 19.72 9.84
C PRO A 88 -5.25 18.99 9.67
N ALA A 89 -4.91 18.12 10.61
CA ALA A 89 -3.78 17.21 10.46
C ALA A 89 -3.99 16.26 9.26
N LEU A 90 -2.90 15.66 8.77
CA LEU A 90 -3.01 14.56 7.82
C LEU A 90 -3.74 13.39 8.48
N THR A 91 -4.72 12.85 7.77
CA THR A 91 -5.37 11.60 8.16
C THR A 91 -4.38 10.44 8.07
N GLU A 92 -4.60 9.35 8.80
CA GLU A 92 -3.75 8.15 8.71
C GLU A 92 -3.62 7.63 7.27
N SER A 93 -4.71 7.70 6.49
CA SER A 93 -4.69 7.32 5.07
C SER A 93 -3.78 8.21 4.20
N GLU A 94 -3.67 9.49 4.54
CA GLU A 94 -2.77 10.43 3.84
C GLU A 94 -1.32 10.21 4.25
N LYS A 95 -1.06 9.94 5.54
CA LYS A 95 0.29 9.60 6.03
C LYS A 95 0.82 8.35 5.34
N VAL A 96 0.07 7.24 5.36
CA VAL A 96 0.48 5.99 4.71
C VAL A 96 0.64 6.17 3.20
N ARG A 97 -0.23 6.96 2.56
CA ARG A 97 -0.05 7.28 1.13
C ARG A 97 1.28 7.98 0.86
N ASN A 98 1.67 8.93 1.71
CA ASN A 98 2.96 9.61 1.58
C ASN A 98 4.13 8.65 1.84
N GLU A 99 4.04 7.78 2.85
CA GLU A 99 5.04 6.74 3.14
C GLU A 99 5.27 5.84 1.92
N VAL A 100 4.20 5.30 1.34
CA VAL A 100 4.29 4.43 0.16
C VAL A 100 4.82 5.20 -1.05
N ALA A 101 4.40 6.45 -1.26
CA ALA A 101 4.86 7.26 -2.39
C ALA A 101 6.34 7.66 -2.29
N LEU A 102 6.85 7.91 -1.08
CA LEU A 102 8.18 8.48 -0.86
C LEU A 102 9.22 7.43 -0.40
N LEU A 103 8.82 6.44 0.38
CA LEU A 103 9.68 5.35 0.89
C LEU A 103 9.50 4.05 0.11
N GLY A 104 8.39 3.89 -0.60
CA GLY A 104 8.03 2.62 -1.25
C GLY A 104 7.51 1.54 -0.29
N LEU A 105 7.24 1.90 0.96
CA LEU A 105 6.72 1.01 2.00
C LEU A 105 5.82 1.77 2.98
N ASP A 106 4.87 1.09 3.59
CA ASP A 106 4.09 1.60 4.71
C ASP A 106 4.83 1.42 6.05
N VAL A 107 4.70 2.42 6.93
CA VAL A 107 5.38 2.48 8.24
C VAL A 107 4.36 2.59 9.37
N SER A 108 3.41 3.52 9.25
CA SER A 108 2.47 3.82 10.33
C SER A 108 1.36 2.77 10.44
N HIS A 109 0.82 2.32 9.30
CA HIS A 109 -0.23 1.31 9.23
C HIS A 109 -0.13 0.53 7.92
N HIS A 110 -0.49 -0.75 7.93
CA HIS A 110 -0.46 -1.56 6.72
C HIS A 110 -1.55 -1.09 5.75
N LEU A 111 -1.24 -1.03 4.45
CA LEU A 111 -2.20 -0.52 3.44
C LEU A 111 -3.55 -1.26 3.45
N ILE A 112 -3.55 -2.54 3.82
CA ILE A 112 -4.77 -3.35 3.87
C ILE A 112 -5.72 -2.93 5.00
N ASP A 113 -5.21 -2.29 6.06
CA ASP A 113 -5.97 -1.95 7.27
C ASP A 113 -7.13 -1.00 6.94
N PHE A 114 -6.94 -0.11 5.94
CA PHE A 114 -7.97 0.81 5.45
C PHE A 114 -9.15 0.12 4.75
N TYR A 115 -9.06 -1.19 4.51
CA TYR A 115 -10.08 -2.01 3.85
C TYR A 115 -10.72 -3.01 4.81
N HIS A 116 -10.36 -2.99 6.09
CA HIS A 116 -10.75 -4.01 7.08
C HIS A 116 -12.27 -4.26 7.13
N ASP A 117 -13.09 -3.21 7.08
CA ASP A 117 -14.55 -3.36 7.17
C ASP A 117 -15.12 -4.16 5.99
N LEU A 118 -14.71 -3.82 4.77
CA LEU A 118 -15.08 -4.56 3.56
C LEU A 118 -14.57 -6.01 3.63
N LEU A 119 -13.31 -6.21 4.01
CA LEU A 119 -12.71 -7.54 4.07
C LEU A 119 -13.42 -8.44 5.09
N ARG A 120 -13.84 -7.87 6.22
CA ARG A 120 -14.65 -8.55 7.23
C ARG A 120 -16.02 -8.92 6.69
N GLU A 121 -16.69 -8.01 5.98
CA GLU A 121 -17.99 -8.30 5.36
C GLU A 121 -17.90 -9.35 4.25
N LEU A 122 -16.80 -9.39 3.51
CA LEU A 122 -16.53 -10.41 2.50
C LEU A 122 -16.11 -11.76 3.09
N GLY A 123 -15.75 -11.81 4.38
CA GLY A 123 -15.26 -13.05 5.01
C GLY A 123 -13.89 -13.47 4.48
N VAL A 124 -13.01 -12.51 4.21
CA VAL A 124 -11.65 -12.76 3.74
C VAL A 124 -10.84 -13.47 4.81
N VAL A 125 -10.11 -14.50 4.40
CA VAL A 125 -9.19 -15.26 5.25
C VAL A 125 -7.82 -14.60 5.21
N ARG A 126 -7.23 -14.40 6.40
CA ARG A 126 -5.88 -13.84 6.54
C ARG A 126 -4.80 -14.88 6.28
N ALA A 127 -3.63 -14.43 5.84
CA ALA A 127 -2.47 -15.27 5.57
C ALA A 127 -2.07 -16.13 6.78
N ALA A 128 -2.06 -15.54 7.99
CA ALA A 128 -1.76 -16.25 9.23
C ALA A 128 -2.70 -17.42 9.52
N ASP A 129 -3.94 -17.36 9.04
CA ASP A 129 -5.00 -18.34 9.31
C ASP A 129 -5.03 -19.47 8.25
N LEU A 130 -4.33 -19.33 7.12
CA LEU A 130 -4.38 -20.29 5.99
C LEU A 130 -3.98 -21.72 6.37
N LEU A 131 -3.00 -21.89 7.26
CA LEU A 131 -2.53 -23.22 7.68
C LEU A 131 -3.58 -24.05 8.40
N THR A 132 -4.58 -23.38 8.99
CA THR A 132 -5.70 -24.03 9.70
C THR A 132 -6.72 -24.65 8.74
N LEU A 133 -6.74 -24.20 7.49
CA LEU A 133 -7.70 -24.64 6.49
C LEU A 133 -7.34 -26.00 5.88
N ARG A 134 -8.39 -26.76 5.54
CA ARG A 134 -8.26 -28.02 4.82
C ARG A 134 -7.98 -27.74 3.33
N SER A 135 -7.32 -28.67 2.66
CA SER A 135 -7.18 -28.56 1.20
C SER A 135 -8.56 -28.65 0.53
N ARG A 136 -8.71 -27.96 -0.59
CA ARG A 136 -9.95 -27.81 -1.38
C ARG A 136 -11.03 -26.93 -0.72
N THR A 137 -10.73 -26.30 0.41
CA THR A 137 -11.62 -25.26 0.97
C THR A 137 -11.63 -24.04 0.03
N PRO A 138 -12.80 -23.57 -0.44
CA PRO A 138 -12.90 -22.30 -1.16
C PRO A 138 -12.72 -21.14 -0.19
N LEU A 139 -12.06 -20.07 -0.63
CA LEU A 139 -11.82 -18.89 0.19
C LEU A 139 -11.64 -17.62 -0.65
N LEU A 140 -11.69 -16.50 0.05
CA LEU A 140 -11.16 -15.22 -0.39
C LEU A 140 -9.90 -14.90 0.41
N VAL A 141 -8.86 -14.42 -0.26
CA VAL A 141 -7.69 -13.76 0.36
C VAL A 141 -7.55 -12.37 -0.23
N ALA A 142 -7.00 -11.43 0.55
CA ALA A 142 -6.73 -10.09 0.04
C ALA A 142 -5.38 -9.60 0.55
N GLY A 143 -4.74 -8.71 -0.20
CA GLY A 143 -3.47 -8.12 0.23
C GLY A 143 -2.84 -7.21 -0.80
N VAL A 144 -1.72 -6.62 -0.41
CA VAL A 144 -0.80 -5.88 -1.26
C VAL A 144 0.01 -6.86 -2.09
N LYS A 145 0.03 -6.68 -3.41
CA LYS A 145 0.84 -7.49 -4.32
C LYS A 145 2.32 -7.16 -4.16
N VAL A 146 3.04 -8.03 -3.46
CA VAL A 146 4.49 -7.88 -3.23
C VAL A 146 5.35 -8.58 -4.28
N ALA A 147 4.81 -9.62 -4.93
CA ALA A 147 5.48 -10.29 -6.03
C ALA A 147 4.51 -10.77 -7.11
N LEU A 148 4.94 -10.70 -8.36
CA LEU A 148 4.27 -11.32 -9.50
C LEU A 148 5.32 -11.95 -10.42
N GLN A 149 5.16 -13.24 -10.70
CA GLN A 149 6.05 -13.99 -11.58
C GLN A 149 5.23 -14.73 -12.63
N SER A 150 5.66 -14.64 -13.89
CA SER A 150 5.07 -15.43 -14.98
C SER A 150 6.17 -16.19 -15.73
N PRO A 151 6.80 -17.21 -15.10
CA PRO A 151 7.88 -17.94 -15.71
C PRO A 151 7.40 -18.72 -16.94
N PRO A 152 8.24 -18.90 -17.97
CA PRO A 152 7.92 -19.77 -19.09
C PRO A 152 7.88 -21.22 -18.60
N ILE A 153 6.84 -21.97 -18.97
CA ILE A 153 6.75 -23.40 -18.69
C ILE A 153 6.82 -24.22 -19.98
N ARG A 154 7.30 -25.46 -19.85
CA ARG A 154 7.57 -26.37 -20.98
C ARG A 154 6.36 -26.63 -21.88
N SER A 155 5.14 -26.53 -21.34
CA SER A 155 3.90 -26.73 -22.10
C SER A 155 3.49 -25.52 -22.95
N GLY A 156 4.19 -24.38 -22.87
CA GLY A 156 3.84 -23.14 -23.56
C GLY A 156 2.67 -22.37 -22.93
N ARG A 157 1.89 -23.00 -22.03
CA ARG A 157 0.79 -22.36 -21.30
C ARG A 157 1.34 -21.32 -20.32
N ARG A 158 0.63 -20.23 -20.07
CA ARG A 158 1.05 -19.24 -19.07
C ARG A 158 0.60 -19.62 -17.66
N VAL A 159 1.48 -19.44 -16.68
CA VAL A 159 1.16 -19.55 -15.25
C VAL A 159 1.64 -18.28 -14.56
N ILE A 160 0.79 -17.70 -13.73
CA ILE A 160 1.11 -16.53 -12.90
C ILE A 160 1.15 -16.99 -11.45
N PHE A 161 2.25 -16.67 -10.77
CA PHE A 161 2.38 -16.76 -9.33
C PHE A 161 2.30 -15.35 -8.77
N ILE A 162 1.44 -15.13 -7.78
CA ILE A 162 1.37 -13.88 -7.04
C ILE A 162 1.58 -14.17 -5.55
N THR A 163 2.22 -13.22 -4.88
CA THR A 163 2.32 -13.21 -3.41
C THR A 163 1.63 -11.94 -2.93
N LEU A 164 0.70 -12.10 -1.98
CA LEU A 164 -0.06 -11.02 -1.36
C LEU A 164 0.30 -10.92 0.11
N ASP A 165 0.61 -9.71 0.57
CA ASP A 165 0.82 -9.40 1.99
C ASP A 165 -0.43 -8.73 2.59
N ASP A 166 -0.88 -9.22 3.74
CA ASP A 166 -2.03 -8.69 4.47
C ASP A 166 -1.66 -8.15 5.85
N GLY A 167 -0.38 -7.93 6.12
CA GLY A 167 0.13 -7.47 7.42
C GLY A 167 0.19 -8.57 8.49
N THR A 168 -0.48 -9.71 8.29
CA THR A 168 -0.31 -10.92 9.12
C THR A 168 0.67 -11.92 8.51
N GLY A 169 1.00 -11.74 7.22
CA GLY A 169 1.99 -12.49 6.48
C GLY A 169 1.66 -12.57 5.00
N CYS A 170 2.45 -13.37 4.28
CA CYS A 170 2.28 -13.56 2.86
C CYS A 170 1.39 -14.76 2.53
N SER A 171 0.52 -14.60 1.53
CA SER A 171 -0.25 -15.67 0.91
C SER A 171 0.09 -15.79 -0.57
N ASP A 172 0.38 -17.02 -1.01
CA ASP A 172 0.75 -17.30 -2.41
C ASP A 172 -0.44 -17.85 -3.19
N ALA A 173 -0.73 -17.25 -4.34
CA ALA A 173 -1.76 -17.74 -5.27
C ALA A 173 -1.19 -18.05 -6.65
N THR A 174 -1.70 -19.12 -7.28
CA THR A 174 -1.32 -19.55 -8.62
C THR A 174 -2.51 -19.47 -9.57
N PHE A 175 -2.34 -18.74 -10.67
CA PHE A 175 -3.33 -18.60 -11.74
C PHE A 175 -2.83 -19.29 -13.00
N PHE A 176 -3.59 -20.28 -13.46
CA PHE A 176 -3.33 -20.95 -14.73
C PHE A 176 -3.95 -20.17 -15.89
N GLU A 177 -3.45 -20.35 -17.10
CA GLU A 177 -3.88 -19.67 -18.33
C GLU A 177 -5.41 -19.45 -18.44
N LYS A 178 -6.20 -20.47 -18.14
CA LYS A 178 -7.67 -20.39 -18.17
C LYS A 178 -8.28 -19.39 -17.18
N THR A 179 -7.72 -19.26 -15.98
CA THR A 179 -8.22 -18.32 -14.95
C THR A 179 -7.72 -16.89 -15.19
N GLN A 180 -6.76 -16.73 -16.11
CA GLN A 180 -6.21 -15.43 -16.50
C GLN A 180 -7.10 -14.66 -17.48
N ILE A 181 -8.03 -15.31 -18.19
CA ILE A 181 -8.89 -14.64 -19.18
C ILE A 181 -9.66 -13.47 -18.54
N HIS A 182 -10.19 -13.69 -17.33
CA HIS A 182 -10.97 -12.68 -16.60
C HIS A 182 -10.13 -11.88 -15.60
N SER A 183 -9.03 -12.46 -15.10
CA SER A 183 -8.25 -11.87 -14.00
C SER A 183 -6.94 -11.24 -14.45
N GLY A 184 -6.47 -11.51 -15.67
CA GLY A 184 -5.10 -11.18 -16.12
C GLY A 184 -4.78 -9.70 -16.01
N ARG A 185 -5.66 -8.84 -16.55
CA ARG A 185 -5.48 -7.37 -16.47
C ARG A 185 -5.36 -6.90 -15.01
N THR A 186 -6.21 -7.41 -14.14
CA THR A 186 -6.22 -7.07 -12.70
C THR A 186 -4.93 -7.53 -12.03
N LEU A 187 -4.52 -8.78 -12.25
CA LEU A 187 -3.29 -9.35 -11.68
C LEU A 187 -2.05 -8.51 -12.03
N TYR A 188 -1.95 -8.05 -13.27
CA TYR A 188 -0.81 -7.22 -13.69
C TYR A 188 -0.90 -5.76 -13.21
N ARG A 189 -2.07 -5.13 -13.27
CA ARG A 189 -2.20 -3.67 -13.07
C ARG A 189 -2.53 -3.25 -11.64
N SER A 190 -3.22 -4.08 -10.87
CA SER A 190 -3.68 -3.72 -9.53
C SER A 190 -2.62 -4.03 -8.49
N GLN A 191 -2.42 -3.09 -7.56
CA GLN A 191 -1.51 -3.26 -6.42
C GLN A 191 -2.22 -3.93 -5.24
N LEU A 192 -3.49 -3.59 -4.99
CA LEU A 192 -4.32 -4.20 -3.98
C LEU A 192 -5.26 -5.21 -4.64
N LEU A 193 -5.17 -6.46 -4.22
CA LEU A 193 -5.89 -7.57 -4.84
C LEU A 193 -6.80 -8.25 -3.84
N LEU A 194 -8.00 -8.59 -4.29
CA LEU A 194 -8.85 -9.62 -3.70
C LEU A 194 -8.82 -10.83 -4.63
N VAL A 195 -8.55 -12.02 -4.08
CA VAL A 195 -8.43 -13.27 -4.83
C VAL A 195 -9.40 -14.28 -4.30
N HIS A 196 -10.24 -14.82 -5.18
CA HIS A 196 -11.02 -16.02 -4.94
C HIS A 196 -10.28 -17.24 -5.46
N GLY A 197 -10.28 -18.30 -4.66
CA GLY A 197 -9.68 -19.56 -5.07
C GLY A 197 -9.93 -20.69 -4.10
N THR A 198 -9.13 -21.74 -4.22
CA THR A 198 -9.21 -22.93 -3.37
C THR A 198 -7.88 -23.27 -2.73
N VAL A 199 -7.89 -23.68 -1.45
CA VAL A 199 -6.67 -24.06 -0.73
C VAL A 199 -6.02 -25.29 -1.35
N ARG A 200 -4.73 -25.20 -1.63
CA ARG A 200 -3.86 -26.31 -2.02
C ARG A 200 -2.81 -26.54 -0.94
N ARG A 201 -2.80 -27.75 -0.34
CA ARG A 201 -1.75 -28.16 0.61
C ARG A 201 -0.66 -28.94 -0.10
N THR A 202 0.59 -28.67 0.26
CA THR A 202 1.78 -29.37 -0.24
C THR A 202 2.70 -29.69 0.92
N GLY A 203 2.93 -30.98 1.21
CA GLY A 203 3.70 -31.40 2.38
C GLY A 203 3.04 -31.01 3.71
N ALA A 204 3.83 -30.99 4.79
CA ALA A 204 3.30 -30.75 6.14
C ALA A 204 2.86 -29.29 6.38
N ARG A 205 3.61 -28.31 5.83
CA ARG A 205 3.41 -26.87 6.07
C ARG A 205 3.22 -26.01 4.82
N GLY A 206 3.28 -26.59 3.61
CA GLY A 206 3.01 -25.81 2.40
C GLY A 206 1.52 -25.58 2.22
N VAL A 207 1.12 -24.32 2.14
CA VAL A 207 -0.24 -23.90 1.79
C VAL A 207 -0.14 -22.84 0.68
N SER A 208 -0.91 -23.00 -0.38
CA SER A 208 -1.07 -22.00 -1.43
C SER A 208 -2.52 -21.95 -1.90
N ILE A 209 -2.89 -20.94 -2.65
CA ILE A 209 -4.20 -20.78 -3.25
C ILE A 209 -4.13 -21.13 -4.74
N LEU A 210 -5.02 -21.99 -5.20
CA LEU A 210 -5.33 -22.12 -6.62
C LEU A 210 -6.33 -21.01 -6.99
N GLY A 211 -5.87 -19.97 -7.68
CA GLY A 211 -6.65 -18.77 -7.98
C GLY A 211 -7.60 -18.95 -9.16
N ASP A 212 -8.87 -18.62 -8.94
CA ASP A 212 -9.94 -18.71 -9.94
C ASP A 212 -10.34 -17.33 -10.49
N CYS A 213 -10.41 -16.32 -9.61
CA CYS A 213 -10.78 -14.95 -9.95
C CYS A 213 -9.95 -13.95 -9.12
N ALA A 214 -9.70 -12.76 -9.66
CA ALA A 214 -9.11 -11.66 -8.91
C ALA A 214 -9.77 -10.31 -9.26
N TRP A 215 -9.89 -9.45 -8.26
CA TRP A 215 -10.44 -8.10 -8.38
C TRP A 215 -9.48 -7.06 -7.83
N ASP A 216 -9.57 -5.83 -8.35
CA ASP A 216 -8.93 -4.68 -7.75
C ASP A 216 -9.68 -4.32 -6.47
N LEU A 217 -9.02 -4.47 -5.33
CA LEU A 217 -9.65 -4.23 -4.03
C LEU A 217 -10.02 -2.75 -3.86
N SER A 218 -9.28 -1.83 -4.47
CA SER A 218 -9.59 -0.39 -4.40
C SER A 218 -10.87 -0.06 -5.13
N GLU A 219 -11.08 -0.67 -6.29
CA GLU A 219 -12.30 -0.50 -7.09
C GLU A 219 -13.51 -1.14 -6.40
N LEU A 220 -13.35 -2.34 -5.83
CA LEU A 220 -14.40 -2.98 -5.03
C LEU A 220 -14.80 -2.12 -3.83
N HIS A 221 -13.82 -1.57 -3.12
CA HIS A 221 -14.05 -0.72 -1.97
C HIS A 221 -14.72 0.60 -2.33
N ALA A 222 -14.33 1.25 -3.42
CA ALA A 222 -15.00 2.44 -3.91
C ALA A 222 -16.50 2.17 -4.18
N ARG A 223 -16.81 1.08 -4.89
CA ARG A 223 -18.19 0.67 -5.17
C ARG A 223 -18.98 0.31 -3.91
N TRP A 224 -18.39 -0.42 -2.98
CA TRP A 224 -19.04 -0.75 -1.71
C TRP A 224 -19.36 0.50 -0.88
N ARG A 225 -18.46 1.50 -0.85
CA ARG A 225 -18.74 2.77 -0.18
C ARG A 225 -19.85 3.58 -0.87
N GLU A 226 -19.98 3.47 -2.19
CA GLU A 226 -21.06 4.12 -2.94
C GLU A 226 -22.41 3.42 -2.77
N SER A 227 -22.43 2.08 -2.81
CA SER A 227 -23.67 1.31 -2.67
C SER A 227 -24.15 1.21 -1.21
N GLY A 228 -23.21 1.15 -0.26
CA GLY A 228 -23.49 0.83 1.14
C GLY A 228 -24.03 -0.59 1.37
N ASP A 229 -24.01 -1.44 0.33
CA ASP A 229 -24.61 -2.77 0.35
C ASP A 229 -23.64 -3.81 -0.24
N ILE A 230 -23.21 -4.74 0.62
CA ILE A 230 -22.34 -5.86 0.27
C ILE A 230 -23.02 -6.88 -0.64
N SER A 231 -24.36 -6.97 -0.64
CA SER A 231 -25.10 -7.94 -1.43
C SER A 231 -24.93 -7.70 -2.94
N VAL A 232 -24.88 -6.43 -3.34
CA VAL A 232 -24.58 -6.00 -4.72
C VAL A 232 -23.20 -6.48 -5.14
N LEU A 233 -22.19 -6.21 -4.29
CA LEU A 233 -20.81 -6.59 -4.56
C LEU A 233 -20.66 -8.12 -4.66
N ARG A 234 -21.31 -8.87 -3.76
CA ARG A 234 -21.32 -10.34 -3.79
C ARG A 234 -21.96 -10.88 -5.06
N SER A 235 -23.10 -10.32 -5.49
CA SER A 235 -23.76 -10.74 -6.72
C SER A 235 -22.87 -10.55 -7.96
N GLU A 236 -22.12 -9.45 -8.02
CA GLU A 236 -21.16 -9.21 -9.10
C GLU A 236 -19.98 -10.20 -9.05
N MET A 237 -19.43 -10.44 -7.85
CA MET A 237 -18.36 -11.41 -7.66
C MET A 237 -18.81 -12.83 -8.03
N ASP A 238 -20.00 -13.24 -7.60
CA ASP A 238 -20.59 -14.55 -7.88
C ASP A 238 -20.75 -14.78 -9.38
N THR A 239 -21.08 -13.74 -10.14
CA THR A 239 -21.17 -13.82 -11.60
C THR A 239 -19.83 -14.25 -12.21
N LEU A 240 -18.73 -13.60 -11.81
CA LEU A 240 -17.40 -13.96 -12.30
C LEU A 240 -16.93 -15.33 -11.78
N ILE A 241 -17.24 -15.67 -10.53
CA ILE A 241 -16.93 -16.98 -9.94
C ILE A 241 -17.63 -18.09 -10.72
N ASN A 242 -18.90 -17.91 -11.08
CA ASN A 242 -19.68 -18.87 -11.85
C ASN A 242 -19.12 -19.06 -13.26
N ILE A 243 -18.75 -17.97 -13.96
CA ILE A 243 -18.11 -18.03 -15.28
C ILE A 243 -16.78 -18.80 -15.22
N SER A 244 -15.95 -18.55 -14.21
CA SER A 244 -14.70 -19.28 -14.00
C SER A 244 -14.96 -20.78 -13.70
N ASN A 245 -16.00 -21.09 -12.92
CA ASN A 245 -16.37 -22.48 -12.60
C ASN A 245 -16.88 -23.26 -13.82
N GLU A 246 -17.68 -22.65 -14.70
CA GLU A 246 -18.17 -23.27 -15.93
C GLU A 246 -17.03 -23.57 -16.90
N SER A 247 -16.11 -22.61 -17.07
CA SER A 247 -14.88 -22.77 -17.85
C SER A 247 -14.02 -23.94 -17.33
N ASN A 248 -14.05 -24.19 -16.02
CA ASN A 248 -13.36 -25.33 -15.39
C ASN A 248 -14.08 -26.68 -15.59
N LYS A 249 -15.41 -26.72 -15.66
CA LYS A 249 -16.21 -27.95 -15.82
C LYS A 249 -16.20 -28.49 -17.24
N GLY A 250 -16.30 -27.63 -18.26
CA GLY A 250 -16.35 -28.04 -19.67
C GLY A 250 -15.14 -28.88 -20.13
N ASN A 251 -14.01 -28.74 -19.43
CA ASN A 251 -12.77 -29.45 -19.79
C ASN A 251 -12.59 -30.82 -19.10
N LYS A 252 -13.26 -31.08 -17.97
CA LYS A 252 -13.19 -32.40 -17.30
C LYS A 252 -13.90 -33.52 -18.08
N GLY A 253 -14.86 -33.16 -18.95
CA GLY A 253 -15.55 -34.12 -19.81
C GLY A 253 -14.77 -34.53 -21.07
N GLY A 254 -13.70 -33.80 -21.41
CA GLY A 254 -12.85 -34.11 -22.58
C GLY A 254 -11.71 -35.08 -22.29
N GLU A 255 -11.22 -35.14 -21.04
CA GLU A 255 -10.11 -36.04 -20.63
C GLU A 255 -10.58 -37.47 -20.30
N SER A 256 -11.90 -37.73 -20.22
CA SER A 256 -12.46 -39.07 -20.00
C SER A 256 -12.84 -39.82 -21.29
N ALA A 257 -12.60 -39.23 -22.47
CA ALA A 257 -12.91 -39.84 -23.77
C ALA A 257 -11.67 -40.32 -24.56
N SER A 258 -10.49 -40.29 -23.94
CA SER A 258 -9.25 -40.84 -24.50
C SER A 258 -8.55 -41.72 -23.47
N ALA A 259 -9.16 -42.87 -23.20
CA ALA A 259 -8.53 -44.05 -22.60
C ALA A 259 -9.00 -45.28 -23.36
#